data_AF-A0A538IPM9-F1
#
_entry.id   AF-A0A538IPM9-F1
#
_cell.length_a   1.000
_cell.length_b   1.000
_cell.length_c   1.000
_cell.angle_alpha   90.00
_cell.angle_beta   90.00
_cell.angle_gamma   90.00
#
_symmetry.space_group_name_H-M   'P 1'
#
loop_
_entity.id
_entity.type
_entity.pdbx_description
1 polymer ?
#
loop_
_entity_poly.entity_id
_entity_poly.type
_entity_poly.pdbx_seq_one_letter_code
_entity_poly.pdbx_strand_id
1 'polypeptide(L)'
;MTERLTTRAADIRVGSTTDGLTPISVAERRLGASWPQWLSLGSVALAAIAADQLTKSIVTGRLDLNDQVHVVGPFTIHHVTNSGIAFGLFASATSIVILLTGLAVAWMLYFFARSGSRHPVLPVALGLVIGGSVSNLTDRVRLGHVTDFL
;
A
#
# COMPACT_ATOMS: atom_id res chain seq x y z
N MET A 1 -26.89 -18.67 -67.60
CA MET A 1 -27.80 -17.51 -67.53
C MET A 1 -29.14 -17.97 -67.01
N THR A 2 -29.42 -17.77 -65.72
CA THR A 2 -30.80 -17.63 -65.20
C THR A 2 -30.73 -17.15 -63.74
N GLU A 3 -31.09 -15.89 -63.52
CA GLU A 3 -31.43 -15.31 -62.23
C GLU A 3 -32.59 -16.09 -61.59
N ARG A 4 -32.54 -16.31 -60.27
CA ARG A 4 -33.70 -16.77 -59.50
C ARG A 4 -34.29 -15.60 -58.74
N LEU A 5 -35.61 -15.52 -58.85
CA LEU A 5 -36.54 -14.60 -58.22
C LEU A 5 -36.28 -14.42 -56.72
N THR A 6 -36.20 -13.17 -56.30
CA THR A 6 -36.12 -12.71 -54.92
C THR A 6 -37.51 -12.73 -54.27
N THR A 7 -37.78 -13.75 -53.45
CA THR A 7 -38.92 -13.74 -52.53
C THR A 7 -38.40 -13.44 -51.13
N ARG A 8 -38.75 -12.24 -50.64
CA ARG A 8 -38.40 -11.71 -49.30
C ARG A 8 -38.73 -12.73 -48.21
N ALA A 9 -37.72 -13.19 -47.47
CA ALA A 9 -37.92 -14.00 -46.28
C ALA A 9 -38.44 -13.11 -45.13
N ALA A 10 -39.57 -13.52 -44.56
CA ALA A 10 -40.16 -12.88 -43.39
C ALA A 10 -39.28 -13.11 -42.16
N ASP A 11 -38.98 -12.01 -41.50
CA ASP A 11 -38.27 -11.87 -40.23
C ASP A 11 -39.19 -12.35 -39.09
N ILE A 12 -38.93 -13.53 -38.52
CA ILE A 12 -39.46 -13.91 -37.20
C ILE A 12 -38.34 -14.54 -36.37
N ARG A 13 -38.00 -13.81 -35.30
CA ARG A 13 -37.08 -14.14 -34.21
C ARG A 13 -37.64 -15.27 -33.34
N VAL A 14 -36.70 -15.99 -32.73
CA VAL A 14 -36.77 -16.87 -31.54
C VAL A 14 -36.59 -18.36 -31.87
N GLY A 15 -35.49 -18.92 -31.37
CA GLY A 15 -35.35 -20.36 -31.10
C GLY A 15 -34.05 -21.01 -31.60
N SER A 16 -33.19 -21.38 -30.63
CA SER A 16 -32.12 -22.40 -30.69
C SER A 16 -31.07 -22.31 -31.81
N THR A 17 -30.04 -21.48 -31.60
CA THR A 17 -28.73 -21.70 -32.22
C THR A 17 -27.93 -22.69 -31.36
N THR A 18 -27.63 -23.87 -31.91
CA THR A 18 -26.63 -24.80 -31.38
C THR A 18 -25.18 -24.41 -31.70
N ASP A 19 -24.95 -23.28 -32.38
CA ASP A 19 -23.63 -22.74 -32.72
C ASP A 19 -23.21 -21.58 -31.79
N GLY A 20 -23.38 -21.76 -30.48
CA GLY A 20 -22.96 -20.81 -29.45
C GLY A 20 -21.55 -21.10 -28.88
N LEU A 21 -20.66 -21.77 -29.63
CA LEU A 21 -19.36 -22.22 -29.14
C LEU A 21 -18.24 -21.16 -29.19
N THR A 22 -18.56 -19.88 -29.15
CA THR A 22 -17.59 -18.92 -28.62
C THR A 22 -17.92 -18.77 -27.14
N PRO A 23 -17.18 -19.43 -26.22
CA PRO A 23 -17.30 -19.06 -24.83
C PRO A 23 -17.01 -17.56 -24.80
N ILE A 24 -17.98 -16.77 -24.34
CA ILE A 24 -17.75 -15.37 -23.98
C ILE A 24 -16.48 -15.42 -23.15
N SER A 25 -15.39 -14.82 -23.64
CA SER A 25 -14.13 -14.88 -22.92
C SER A 25 -14.42 -14.27 -21.57
N VAL A 26 -14.53 -15.13 -20.55
CA VAL A 26 -14.50 -14.70 -19.17
C VAL A 26 -13.08 -14.21 -19.05
N ALA A 27 -12.87 -12.94 -19.39
CA ALA A 27 -11.57 -12.30 -19.27
C ALA A 27 -11.16 -12.58 -17.83
N GLU A 28 -10.21 -13.49 -17.66
CA GLU A 28 -9.65 -13.84 -16.37
C GLU A 28 -9.03 -12.56 -15.84
N ARG A 29 -9.83 -11.75 -15.15
CA ARG A 29 -9.35 -10.53 -14.52
C ARG A 29 -8.32 -11.01 -13.53
N ARG A 30 -7.04 -10.81 -13.84
CA ARG A 30 -5.94 -11.04 -12.91
C ARG A 30 -6.26 -10.23 -11.66
N LEU A 31 -6.67 -10.93 -10.61
CA LEU A 31 -7.06 -10.31 -9.34
C LEU A 31 -5.83 -9.73 -8.62
N GLY A 32 -4.66 -10.32 -8.87
CA GLY A 32 -3.39 -9.92 -8.29
C GLY A 32 -2.79 -8.67 -8.91
N ALA A 33 -1.92 -7.98 -8.15
CA ALA A 33 -1.28 -6.73 -8.56
C ALA A 33 -0.45 -6.87 -9.83
N SER A 34 -0.57 -5.89 -10.72
CA SER A 34 0.26 -5.76 -11.92
C SER A 34 1.65 -5.18 -11.60
N TRP A 35 2.62 -5.37 -12.51
CA TRP A 35 3.98 -4.84 -12.34
C TRP A 35 4.05 -3.32 -12.10
N PRO A 36 3.29 -2.46 -12.82
CA PRO A 36 3.27 -1.03 -12.54
C PRO A 36 2.76 -0.69 -11.14
N GLN A 37 1.83 -1.49 -10.60
CA GLN A 37 1.32 -1.31 -9.24
C GLN A 37 2.37 -1.68 -8.20
N TRP A 38 3.17 -2.72 -8.43
CA TRP A 38 4.33 -3.04 -7.59
C TRP A 38 5.38 -1.93 -7.61
N LEU A 39 5.67 -1.37 -8.79
CA LEU A 39 6.57 -0.23 -8.91
C LEU A 39 6.02 0.99 -8.14
N SER A 40 4.74 1.31 -8.32
CA SER A 40 4.10 2.41 -7.60
C SER A 40 4.18 2.22 -6.08
N LEU A 41 3.85 1.04 -5.58
CA LEU A 41 3.97 0.72 -4.14
C LEU A 41 5.41 0.88 -3.67
N GLY A 42 6.37 0.29 -4.37
CA GLY A 42 7.79 0.32 -4.02
C GLY A 42 8.34 1.75 -4.00
N SER A 43 8.05 2.54 -5.03
CA SER A 43 8.47 3.94 -5.11
C SER A 43 7.91 4.79 -3.97
N VAL A 44 6.62 4.64 -3.65
CA VAL A 44 5.99 5.38 -2.56
C VAL A 44 6.55 4.94 -1.20
N ALA A 45 6.74 3.64 -0.98
CA ALA A 45 7.34 3.12 0.25
C ALA A 45 8.77 3.62 0.45
N LEU A 46 9.59 3.59 -0.59
CA LEU A 46 10.96 4.11 -0.55
C LEU A 46 10.99 5.61 -0.28
N ALA A 47 10.13 6.39 -0.93
CA ALA A 47 10.02 7.82 -0.70
C ALA A 47 9.61 8.13 0.74
N ALA A 48 8.65 7.39 1.30
CA ALA A 48 8.21 7.54 2.68
C ALA A 48 9.33 7.20 3.68
N ILE A 49 10.06 6.09 3.47
CA ILE A 49 11.22 5.71 4.31
C ILE A 49 12.30 6.78 4.24
N ALA A 50 12.64 7.24 3.03
CA ALA A 50 13.68 8.26 2.85
C ALA A 50 13.28 9.58 3.52
N ALA A 51 12.04 10.02 3.34
CA ALA A 51 11.54 11.24 3.97
C ALA A 51 11.57 11.15 5.50
N ASP A 52 11.06 10.05 6.06
CA ASP A 52 11.00 9.83 7.51
C ASP A 52 12.41 9.79 8.13
N GLN A 53 13.31 8.95 7.61
CA GLN A 53 14.68 8.86 8.12
C GLN A 53 15.46 10.18 7.96
N LEU A 54 15.24 10.91 6.84
CA LEU A 54 15.84 12.23 6.66
C LEU A 54 15.34 13.19 7.72
N THR A 55 14.03 13.28 7.96
CA THR A 55 13.48 14.17 9.00
C THR A 55 13.98 13.82 10.39
N LYS A 56 14.05 12.53 10.75
CA LYS A 56 14.62 12.09 12.03
C LYS A 56 16.09 12.46 12.18
N SER A 57 16.89 12.30 11.12
CA SER A 57 18.30 12.70 11.15
C SER A 57 18.49 14.22 11.30
N ILE A 58 17.61 15.02 10.69
CA ILE A 58 17.63 16.49 10.83
C ILE A 58 17.30 16.89 12.26
N VAL A 59 16.27 16.27 12.87
CA VAL A 59 15.85 16.57 14.24
C VAL A 59 16.92 16.15 15.24
N THR A 60 17.39 14.91 15.17
CA THR A 60 18.42 14.37 16.09
C THR A 60 19.77 15.10 15.96
N GLY A 61 20.06 15.70 14.80
CA GLY A 61 21.26 16.52 14.60
C GLY A 61 21.12 17.99 15.01
N ARG A 62 19.90 18.47 15.32
CA ARG A 62 19.64 19.88 15.66
C ARG A 62 19.05 20.09 17.05
N LEU A 63 18.44 19.06 17.64
CA LEU A 63 17.78 19.12 18.94
C LEU A 63 18.30 18.01 19.83
N ASP A 64 18.69 18.39 21.05
CA ASP A 64 18.99 17.44 22.10
C ASP A 64 17.71 16.71 22.53
N LEU A 65 17.87 15.58 23.21
CA LEU A 65 16.73 14.79 23.66
C LEU A 65 15.89 15.59 24.67
N ASN A 66 14.58 15.65 24.44
CA ASN A 66 13.56 16.45 25.14
C ASN A 66 13.58 17.95 24.84
N ASP A 67 14.43 18.43 23.93
CA ASP A 67 14.37 19.82 23.46
C ASP A 67 13.26 20.03 22.42
N GLN A 68 12.74 21.25 22.38
CA GLN A 68 11.64 21.64 21.50
C GLN A 68 11.88 22.97 20.78
N VAL A 69 11.36 23.06 19.55
CA VAL A 69 11.30 24.29 18.76
C VAL A 69 9.86 24.56 18.38
N HIS A 70 9.36 25.72 18.81
CA HIS A 70 8.06 26.19 18.38
C HIS A 70 8.09 26.61 16.92
N VAL A 71 7.15 26.11 16.11
CA VAL A 71 7.12 26.40 14.67
C VAL A 71 6.01 27.39 14.34
N VAL A 72 4.74 27.03 14.60
CA VAL A 72 3.59 27.89 14.30
C VAL A 72 2.33 27.42 15.05
N GLY A 73 1.62 28.35 15.71
CA GLY A 73 0.34 28.03 16.35
C GLY A 73 0.48 26.86 17.34
N PRO A 74 -0.35 25.80 17.28
CA PRO A 74 -0.21 24.64 18.16
C PRO A 74 0.93 23.68 17.76
N PHE A 75 1.66 23.93 16.67
CA PHE A 75 2.66 23.03 16.11
C PHE A 75 4.06 23.30 16.67
N THR A 76 4.64 22.29 17.32
CA THR A 76 5.97 22.33 17.94
C THR A 76 6.72 21.07 17.54
N ILE A 77 8.00 21.20 17.22
CA ILE A 77 8.88 20.06 17.00
C ILE A 77 9.51 19.72 18.35
N HIS A 78 9.26 18.53 18.90
CA HIS A 78 9.77 18.10 20.22
C HIS A 78 10.48 16.76 20.13
N HIS A 79 11.81 16.75 20.26
CA HIS A 79 12.57 15.52 20.09
C HIS A 79 12.37 14.56 21.28
N VAL A 80 11.64 13.48 21.05
CA VAL A 80 11.36 12.44 22.06
C VAL A 80 11.64 11.04 21.53
N THR A 81 11.78 10.09 22.44
CA THR A 81 11.96 8.67 22.11
C THR A 81 10.72 7.88 22.51
N ASN A 82 10.30 6.99 21.61
CA ASN A 82 9.14 6.14 21.82
C ASN A 82 9.55 4.66 21.78
N SER A 83 9.57 4.03 22.96
CA SER A 83 9.86 2.59 23.11
C SER A 83 8.64 1.70 22.89
N GLY A 84 7.42 2.26 22.90
CA GLY A 84 6.16 1.54 22.78
C GLY A 84 5.49 1.67 21.40
N ILE A 85 4.20 1.35 21.37
CA ILE A 85 3.26 1.75 20.31
C ILE A 85 2.37 2.90 20.83
N ALA A 86 1.29 3.24 20.11
CA ALA A 86 0.34 4.27 20.52
C ALA A 86 -0.09 4.11 22.00
N PHE A 87 -0.19 5.22 22.72
CA PHE A 87 -0.53 5.30 24.15
C PHE A 87 0.44 4.57 25.10
N GLY A 88 1.68 4.32 24.67
CA GLY A 88 2.71 3.70 25.51
C GLY A 88 2.54 2.20 25.73
N LEU A 89 1.64 1.54 24.99
CA LEU A 89 1.50 0.09 25.06
C LEU A 89 2.79 -0.60 24.60
N PHE A 90 3.09 -1.77 25.20
CA PHE A 90 4.27 -2.59 24.86
C PHE A 90 5.63 -1.86 24.96
N ALA A 91 5.75 -0.82 25.79
CA ALA A 91 7.00 -0.06 25.95
C ALA A 91 8.21 -0.90 26.43
N SER A 92 7.97 -2.01 27.15
CA SER A 92 9.00 -2.97 27.57
C SER A 92 9.15 -4.17 26.64
N ALA A 93 8.40 -4.20 25.55
CA ALA A 93 8.28 -5.36 24.67
C ALA A 93 8.61 -5.03 23.21
N THR A 94 9.70 -4.27 22.99
CA THR A 94 10.17 -3.86 21.66
C THR A 94 10.26 -5.03 20.68
N SER A 95 10.75 -6.20 21.12
CA SER A 95 10.83 -7.41 20.29
C SER A 95 9.47 -7.91 19.79
N ILE A 96 8.42 -7.79 20.62
CA ILE A 96 7.05 -8.15 20.24
C ILE A 96 6.53 -7.16 19.20
N VAL A 97 6.77 -5.85 19.41
CA VAL A 97 6.37 -4.81 18.45
C VAL A 97 7.05 -5.00 17.10
N ILE A 98 8.35 -5.33 17.10
CA ILE A 98 9.11 -5.65 15.89
C ILE A 98 8.46 -6.83 15.14
N LEU A 99 8.17 -7.93 15.85
CA LEU A 99 7.55 -9.11 15.27
C LEU A 99 6.16 -8.82 14.69
N LEU A 100 5.30 -8.15 15.44
CA LEU A 100 3.93 -7.83 15.02
C LEU A 100 3.93 -6.89 13.81
N THR A 101 4.80 -5.87 13.81
CA THR A 101 4.94 -4.95 12.68
C THR A 101 5.43 -5.67 11.42
N GLY A 102 6.45 -6.53 11.56
CA GLY A 102 6.95 -7.35 10.46
C GLY A 102 5.87 -8.27 9.87
N LEU A 103 5.07 -8.92 10.74
CA LEU A 103 3.97 -9.77 10.33
C LEU A 103 2.86 -8.97 9.61
N ALA A 104 2.52 -7.78 10.11
CA ALA A 104 1.54 -6.90 9.49
C ALA A 104 1.99 -6.44 8.09
N VAL A 105 3.24 -6.02 7.94
CA VAL A 105 3.81 -5.64 6.64
C VAL A 105 3.80 -6.83 5.67
N ALA A 106 4.22 -8.01 6.11
CA ALA A 106 4.19 -9.22 5.28
C ALA A 106 2.76 -9.57 4.83
N TRP A 107 1.79 -9.47 5.75
CA TRP A 107 0.38 -9.69 5.44
C TRP A 107 -0.17 -8.67 4.44
N MET A 108 0.17 -7.39 4.57
CA MET A 108 -0.22 -6.34 3.62
C MET A 108 0.34 -6.60 2.22
N LEU A 109 1.61 -6.99 2.11
CA LEU A 109 2.24 -7.34 0.83
C LEU A 109 1.58 -8.57 0.19
N TYR A 110 1.29 -9.59 0.99
CA TYR A 110 0.57 -10.78 0.54
C TYR A 110 -0.85 -10.44 0.03
N PHE A 111 -1.59 -9.64 0.80
CA PHE A 111 -2.91 -9.18 0.41
C PHE A 111 -2.87 -8.38 -0.88
N PHE A 112 -1.90 -7.47 -1.01
CA PHE A 112 -1.69 -6.69 -2.23
C PHE A 112 -1.37 -7.57 -3.43
N ALA A 113 -0.53 -8.59 -3.26
CA ALA A 113 -0.21 -9.55 -4.31
C ALA A 113 -1.46 -10.25 -4.86
N ARG A 114 -2.48 -10.51 -4.01
CA ARG A 114 -3.74 -11.19 -4.40
C ARG A 114 -4.87 -10.28 -4.85
N SER A 115 -4.89 -9.03 -4.41
CA SER A 115 -6.05 -8.13 -4.58
C SER A 115 -5.72 -6.76 -5.18
N GLY A 116 -4.46 -6.49 -5.51
CA GLY A 116 -3.98 -5.16 -5.91
C GLY A 116 -4.64 -4.60 -7.17
N SER A 117 -5.07 -5.45 -8.11
CA SER A 117 -5.69 -5.00 -9.37
C SER A 117 -7.11 -4.45 -9.21
N ARG A 118 -7.71 -4.53 -8.02
CA ARG A 118 -9.07 -4.02 -7.77
C ARG A 118 -9.15 -2.51 -7.59
N HIS A 119 -8.07 -1.87 -7.12
CA HIS A 119 -8.11 -0.46 -6.72
C HIS A 119 -6.84 0.30 -7.17
N PRO A 120 -6.95 1.37 -7.97
CA PRO A 120 -5.79 2.11 -8.47
C PRO A 120 -5.04 2.89 -7.39
N VAL A 121 -5.70 3.24 -6.27
CA VAL A 121 -5.12 4.01 -5.16
C VAL A 121 -4.41 3.13 -4.12
N LEU A 122 -4.73 1.83 -4.10
CA LEU A 122 -4.20 0.89 -3.11
C LEU A 122 -2.67 0.80 -3.07
N PRO A 123 -1.93 0.82 -4.20
CA PRO A 123 -0.46 0.82 -4.18
C PRO A 123 0.13 2.00 -3.41
N VAL A 124 -0.44 3.19 -3.60
CA VAL A 124 0.02 4.42 -2.94
C VAL A 124 -0.28 4.37 -1.45
N ALA A 125 -1.53 4.01 -1.08
CA ALA A 125 -1.93 3.92 0.32
C ALA A 125 -1.10 2.87 1.08
N LEU A 126 -0.92 1.67 0.52
CA LEU A 126 -0.07 0.64 1.12
C LEU A 126 1.39 1.05 1.14
N GLY A 127 1.89 1.73 0.09
CA GLY A 127 3.25 2.25 0.05
C GLY A 127 3.53 3.20 1.21
N LEU A 128 2.63 4.14 1.51
CA LEU A 128 2.78 5.05 2.65
C LEU A 128 2.79 4.31 3.99
N VAL A 129 1.84 3.40 4.21
CA VAL A 129 1.73 2.65 5.47
C VAL A 129 2.90 1.70 5.67
N ILE A 130 3.29 0.96 4.63
CA ILE A 130 4.44 0.04 4.67
C ILE A 130 5.72 0.85 4.86
N GLY A 131 5.91 1.94 4.13
CA GLY A 131 7.08 2.80 4.23
C GLY A 131 7.27 3.33 5.66
N GLY A 132 6.24 3.96 6.24
CA GLY A 132 6.30 4.44 7.62
C GLY A 132 6.52 3.32 8.65
N SER A 133 5.87 2.16 8.45
CA SER A 133 6.05 1.00 9.33
C SER A 133 7.47 0.45 9.28
N VAL A 134 8.06 0.32 8.09
CA VAL A 134 9.43 -0.17 7.88
C VAL A 134 10.46 0.81 8.44
N SER A 135 10.22 2.10 8.27
CA SER A 135 11.08 3.15 8.83
C SER A 135 11.13 3.08 10.36
N ASN A 136 9.97 3.03 11.01
CA ASN A 136 9.85 2.86 12.46
C ASN A 136 10.37 1.50 12.97
N LEU A 137 10.26 0.45 12.15
CA LEU A 137 10.85 -0.86 12.46
C LEU A 137 12.38 -0.79 12.42
N THR A 138 12.93 -0.06 11.46
CA THR A 138 14.38 0.15 11.30
C THR A 138 14.96 0.86 12.52
N ASP A 139 14.29 1.88 13.03
CA ASP A 139 14.70 2.57 14.26
C ASP A 139 14.67 1.63 15.46
N ARG A 140 13.59 0.85 15.64
CA ARG A 140 13.51 -0.12 16.75
C ARG A 140 14.61 -1.16 16.71
N VAL A 141 14.98 -1.64 15.52
CA VAL A 141 16.06 -2.62 15.37
C VAL A 141 17.43 -2.00 15.64
N ARG A 142 17.65 -0.74 15.26
CA ARG A 142 18.96 -0.06 15.38
C ARG A 142 19.18 0.63 16.73
N LEU A 143 18.15 1.27 17.25
CA LEU A 143 18.18 2.18 18.40
C LEU A 143 17.44 1.61 19.62
N GLY A 144 16.60 0.58 19.43
CA GLY A 144 15.74 0.03 20.49
C GLY A 144 14.45 0.82 20.73
N HIS A 145 14.28 1.97 20.08
CA HIS A 145 13.13 2.88 20.18
C HIS A 145 12.93 3.60 18.84
N VAL A 146 11.83 4.35 18.71
CA VAL A 146 11.56 5.25 17.57
C VAL A 146 11.86 6.68 17.96
N THR A 147 12.51 7.43 17.08
CA THR A 147 12.63 8.89 17.21
C THR A 147 11.31 9.54 16.80
N ASP A 148 10.68 10.28 17.70
CA ASP A 148 9.44 11.02 17.44
C ASP A 148 9.69 12.52 17.66
N PHE A 149 8.95 13.37 16.94
CA PHE A 149 9.26 14.80 16.90
C PHE A 149 8.10 15.75 16.61
N LEU A 150 6.88 15.25 16.39
CA LEU A 150 5.71 16.07 16.02
C LEU A 150 4.70 16.22 17.16
#